data_AF-A0A948CU28-F1
#
_entry.id   AF-A0A948CU28-F1
#
_cell.length_a   1.000
_cell.length_b   1.000
_cell.length_c   1.000
_cell.angle_alpha   90.00
_cell.angle_beta   90.00
_cell.angle_gamma   90.00
#
_symmetry.space_group_name_H-M   'P 1'
#
loop_
_entity.id
_entity.type
_entity.pdbx_description
1 polymer ?
#
loop_
_entity_poly.entity_id
_entity_poly.type
_entity_poly.pdbx_seq_one_letter_code
_entity_poly.pdbx_strand_id
1 'polypeptide(L)'
;RADIAAAGLSITPARQESLLFGPSYLSVKQFFIYNRDVNSRMSSAEDLIGKQIRVIGNTAHVDQLKDLQRDHPALSWAESRDLETIDLLEQLAEGQIDATIVNSTEYYANRAFYPSFRIAFSAGKPRKLAWAMAATPANASLIKEMTSFFKKINENGKLARLIDRNFTFNERQTFISTQTFLQMKEDRLPDVKGIIEQVAIEYDLDWRLLAAISYQESHWDAAARSPTGVRGMMMLTRSTASELQVDDRLDPLQSLRGGARYYKKLYSRLPPGIDVPDRSWFALAAYNIGLGHVEDARVITQQRGGNPNLWNDVRENLPLLRQQKWYKPSKYGYARGDEAARYVRNIRDYYSLLTWDELNRYRVPPPRIVSDYLPAELNRGFDAL
;
A
#
# COMPACT_ATOMS: atom_id res chain seq x y z
N ARG A 1 -25.95 8.38 12.23
CA ARG A 1 -26.56 8.86 10.96
C ARG A 1 -25.43 9.41 10.10
N ALA A 2 -25.28 8.98 8.86
CA ALA A 2 -24.18 9.39 7.97
C ALA A 2 -24.72 9.74 6.58
N ASP A 3 -24.12 10.74 5.93
CA ASP A 3 -24.56 11.23 4.61
C ASP A 3 -23.94 10.44 3.46
N ILE A 4 -22.70 9.95 3.64
CA ILE A 4 -21.93 9.20 2.64
C ILE A 4 -21.24 8.01 3.30
N ALA A 5 -21.22 6.88 2.62
CA ALA A 5 -20.41 5.71 2.94
C ALA A 5 -19.23 5.60 1.96
N ALA A 6 -18.02 5.80 2.48
CA ALA A 6 -16.75 5.73 1.74
C ALA A 6 -15.88 4.57 2.26
N ALA A 7 -16.34 3.33 2.06
CA ALA A 7 -15.80 2.14 2.73
C ALA A 7 -15.46 1.00 1.76
N GLY A 8 -14.88 1.28 0.59
CA GLY A 8 -14.53 0.23 -0.37
C GLY A 8 -15.74 -0.54 -0.93
N LEU A 9 -16.92 0.10 -0.97
CA LEU A 9 -18.16 -0.59 -1.31
C LEU A 9 -18.21 -0.97 -2.79
N SER A 10 -18.42 -2.25 -3.06
CA SER A 10 -18.74 -2.73 -4.40
C SER A 10 -20.19 -2.38 -4.77
N ILE A 11 -20.36 -1.93 -6.01
CA ILE A 11 -21.67 -1.74 -6.63
C ILE A 11 -22.25 -3.11 -6.97
N THR A 12 -23.36 -3.48 -6.32
CA THR A 12 -24.12 -4.71 -6.62
C THR A 12 -25.60 -4.40 -6.85
N PRO A 13 -26.32 -5.21 -7.66
CA PRO A 13 -27.75 -5.01 -7.91
C PRO A 13 -28.56 -4.89 -6.61
N ALA A 14 -28.35 -5.80 -5.65
CA ALA A 14 -29.04 -5.77 -4.35
C ALA A 14 -28.79 -4.48 -3.56
N ARG A 15 -27.58 -3.92 -3.60
CA ARG A 15 -27.28 -2.64 -2.93
C ARG A 15 -27.89 -1.45 -3.66
N GLN A 16 -28.04 -1.51 -4.98
CA GLN A 16 -28.65 -0.43 -5.76
C GLN A 16 -30.16 -0.26 -5.49
N GLU A 17 -30.81 -1.24 -4.87
CA GLU A 17 -32.21 -1.12 -4.43
C GLU A 17 -32.38 -0.11 -3.28
N SER A 18 -31.36 0.06 -2.44
CA SER A 18 -31.42 0.93 -1.25
C SER A 18 -30.39 2.06 -1.23
N LEU A 19 -29.36 1.97 -2.07
CA LEU A 19 -28.25 2.92 -2.14
C LEU A 19 -28.08 3.53 -3.53
N LEU A 20 -27.75 4.82 -3.54
CA LEU A 20 -27.24 5.52 -4.71
C LEU A 20 -25.72 5.49 -4.66
N PHE A 21 -25.09 5.11 -5.77
CA PHE A 21 -23.64 5.09 -5.90
C PHE A 21 -23.16 6.28 -6.75
N GLY A 22 -22.08 6.92 -6.30
CA GLY A 22 -21.36 7.91 -7.10
C GLY A 22 -20.54 7.26 -8.22
N PRO A 23 -19.70 8.06 -8.92
CA PRO A 23 -18.75 7.54 -9.89
C PRO A 23 -17.85 6.47 -9.28
N SER A 24 -17.60 5.40 -10.05
CA SER A 24 -16.65 4.39 -9.64
C SER A 24 -15.23 4.94 -9.69
N TYR A 25 -14.47 4.69 -8.63
CA TYR A 25 -13.09 5.16 -8.51
C TYR A 25 -12.06 4.04 -8.67
N LEU A 26 -12.44 2.77 -8.54
CA LEU A 26 -11.54 1.63 -8.65
C LEU A 26 -12.28 0.37 -9.12
N SER A 27 -11.60 -0.48 -9.87
CA SER A 27 -12.07 -1.82 -10.23
C SER A 27 -11.22 -2.85 -9.50
N VAL A 28 -11.84 -3.77 -8.77
CA VAL A 28 -11.15 -4.80 -7.99
C VAL A 28 -11.57 -6.19 -8.43
N LYS A 29 -10.63 -7.13 -8.43
CA LYS A 29 -10.94 -8.55 -8.54
C LYS A 29 -11.24 -9.10 -7.15
N GLN A 30 -12.04 -10.15 -7.07
CA GLN A 30 -12.23 -10.89 -5.83
C GLN A 30 -11.49 -12.22 -5.95
N PHE A 31 -10.68 -12.57 -4.97
CA PHE A 31 -9.85 -13.77 -4.98
C PHE A 31 -10.27 -14.69 -3.86
N PHE A 32 -10.53 -15.96 -4.19
CA PHE A 32 -10.45 -17.01 -3.18
C PHE A 32 -8.99 -17.26 -2.87
N ILE A 33 -8.66 -17.25 -1.59
CA ILE A 33 -7.30 -17.46 -1.10
C ILE A 33 -7.27 -18.60 -0.10
N TYR A 34 -6.14 -19.32 -0.07
CA TYR A 34 -5.87 -20.40 0.87
C TYR A 34 -4.42 -20.34 1.37
N ASN A 35 -4.14 -20.96 2.52
CA ASN A 35 -2.78 -21.12 3.02
C ASN A 35 -2.16 -22.41 2.51
N ARG A 36 -1.12 -22.32 1.67
CA ARG A 36 -0.47 -23.49 1.05
C ARG A 36 0.28 -24.38 2.04
N ASP A 37 0.63 -23.87 3.22
CA ASP A 37 1.39 -24.62 4.21
C ASP A 37 0.45 -25.54 5.03
N VAL A 38 -0.85 -25.22 5.04
CA VAL A 38 -1.91 -25.98 5.75
C VAL A 38 -2.75 -26.80 4.77
N ASN A 39 -3.02 -26.25 3.58
CA ASN A 39 -3.96 -26.81 2.63
C ASN A 39 -3.28 -27.26 1.33
N SER A 40 -3.80 -28.35 0.76
CA SER A 40 -3.48 -28.77 -0.61
C SER A 40 -3.86 -27.68 -1.61
N ARG A 41 -3.20 -27.67 -2.78
CA ARG A 41 -3.47 -26.70 -3.83
C ARG A 41 -4.96 -26.69 -4.21
N MET A 42 -5.58 -25.51 -4.10
CA MET A 42 -6.91 -25.23 -4.64
C MET A 42 -6.77 -24.38 -5.90
N SER A 43 -7.62 -24.64 -6.89
CA SER A 43 -7.58 -23.99 -8.20
C SER A 43 -8.95 -23.76 -8.84
N SER A 44 -10.01 -24.36 -8.31
CA SER A 44 -11.39 -24.16 -8.78
C SER A 44 -12.40 -24.14 -7.62
N ALA A 45 -13.68 -23.89 -7.95
CA ALA A 45 -14.75 -23.85 -6.97
C ALA A 45 -15.05 -25.24 -6.39
N GLU A 46 -14.83 -26.31 -7.16
CA GLU A 46 -14.98 -27.70 -6.70
C GLU A 46 -13.99 -28.03 -5.58
N ASP A 47 -12.77 -27.48 -5.62
CA ASP A 47 -11.76 -27.67 -4.57
C ASP A 47 -12.16 -27.04 -3.22
N LEU A 48 -13.17 -26.17 -3.22
CA LEU A 48 -13.72 -25.53 -2.02
C LEU A 48 -14.81 -26.37 -1.34
N ILE A 49 -15.32 -27.41 -1.99
CA ILE A 49 -16.40 -28.24 -1.43
C ILE A 49 -15.85 -29.02 -0.23
N GLY A 50 -16.59 -28.95 0.90
CA GLY A 50 -16.19 -29.57 2.16
C GLY A 50 -15.08 -28.83 2.92
N LYS A 51 -14.65 -27.66 2.43
CA LYS A 51 -13.68 -26.79 3.12
C LYS A 51 -14.36 -25.84 4.10
N GLN A 52 -13.63 -25.48 5.16
CA GLN A 52 -14.07 -24.46 6.11
C GLN A 52 -13.87 -23.07 5.50
N ILE A 53 -14.89 -22.56 4.80
CA ILE A 53 -14.89 -21.23 4.21
C ILE A 53 -15.54 -20.25 5.18
N ARG A 54 -14.87 -19.13 5.45
CA ARG A 54 -15.47 -18.01 6.22
C ARG A 54 -15.31 -16.70 5.48
N VAL A 55 -16.36 -15.88 5.48
CA VAL A 55 -16.41 -14.58 4.79
C VAL A 55 -17.08 -13.51 5.65
N ILE A 56 -16.78 -12.24 5.36
CA ILE A 56 -17.50 -11.12 5.98
C ILE A 56 -18.94 -11.09 5.43
N GLY A 57 -19.92 -11.14 6.34
CA GLY A 57 -21.34 -11.10 5.99
C GLY A 57 -21.76 -9.75 5.39
N ASN A 58 -22.89 -9.73 4.65
CA ASN A 58 -23.44 -8.53 4.00
C ASN A 58 -22.49 -7.81 3.02
N THR A 59 -21.49 -8.53 2.50
CA THR A 59 -20.55 -8.02 1.50
C THR A 59 -20.83 -8.58 0.11
N ALA A 60 -20.25 -7.95 -0.91
CA ALA A 60 -20.28 -8.48 -2.27
C ALA A 60 -19.56 -9.84 -2.42
N HIS A 61 -18.89 -10.32 -1.37
CA HIS A 61 -18.30 -11.65 -1.34
C HIS A 61 -19.37 -12.74 -1.20
N VAL A 62 -20.40 -12.48 -0.39
CA VAL A 62 -21.53 -13.39 -0.19
C VAL A 62 -22.31 -13.56 -1.50
N ASP A 63 -22.49 -12.46 -2.26
CA ASP A 63 -23.14 -12.51 -3.58
C ASP A 63 -22.40 -13.46 -4.54
N GLN A 64 -21.05 -13.45 -4.53
CA GLN A 64 -20.25 -14.36 -5.37
C GLN A 64 -20.38 -15.82 -4.93
N LEU A 65 -20.41 -16.08 -3.63
CA LEU A 65 -20.60 -17.43 -3.10
C LEU A 65 -21.98 -17.98 -3.47
N LYS A 66 -23.03 -17.14 -3.39
CA LYS A 66 -24.39 -17.49 -3.83
C LYS A 66 -24.44 -17.76 -5.33
N ASP A 67 -23.77 -16.95 -6.14
CA ASP A 67 -23.69 -17.19 -7.58
C ASP A 67 -22.96 -18.52 -7.88
N LEU A 68 -21.84 -18.81 -7.21
CA LEU A 68 -21.11 -20.08 -7.34
C LEU A 68 -21.91 -21.28 -6.85
N GLN A 69 -22.70 -21.14 -5.78
CA GLN A 69 -23.49 -22.23 -5.22
C GLN A 69 -24.60 -22.70 -6.19
N ARG A 70 -25.03 -21.86 -7.14
CA ARG A 70 -26.00 -22.27 -8.18
C ARG A 70 -25.44 -23.40 -9.05
N ASP A 71 -24.15 -23.33 -9.36
CA ASP A 71 -23.45 -24.33 -10.17
C ASP A 71 -22.83 -25.43 -9.29
N HIS A 72 -22.56 -25.14 -8.00
CA HIS A 72 -22.00 -26.06 -7.02
C HIS A 72 -22.86 -26.15 -5.75
N PRO A 73 -23.97 -26.92 -5.74
CA PRO A 73 -24.94 -26.93 -4.64
C PRO A 73 -24.38 -27.42 -3.30
N ALA A 74 -23.28 -28.19 -3.32
CA ALA A 74 -22.61 -28.69 -2.13
C ALA A 74 -21.66 -27.66 -1.47
N LEU A 75 -21.48 -26.48 -2.07
CA LEU A 75 -20.66 -25.41 -1.50
C LEU A 75 -21.32 -24.85 -0.24
N SER A 76 -20.54 -24.76 0.84
CA SER A 76 -20.98 -24.21 2.14
C SER A 76 -19.96 -23.23 2.69
N TRP A 77 -20.43 -22.21 3.40
CA TRP A 77 -19.59 -21.21 4.07
C TRP A 77 -20.23 -20.70 5.35
N ALA A 78 -19.42 -20.09 6.21
CA ALA A 78 -19.85 -19.32 7.36
C ALA A 78 -19.71 -17.81 7.07
N GLU A 79 -20.69 -17.02 7.51
CA GLU A 79 -20.65 -15.57 7.48
C GLU A 79 -20.36 -15.03 8.88
N SER A 80 -19.50 -14.03 8.99
CA SER A 80 -19.25 -13.31 10.25
C SER A 80 -19.42 -11.81 10.02
N ARG A 81 -20.18 -11.12 10.87
CA ARG A 81 -20.44 -9.68 10.72
C ARG A 81 -19.61 -8.82 11.67
N ASP A 82 -18.89 -9.47 12.58
CA ASP A 82 -18.03 -8.86 13.59
C ASP A 82 -16.55 -9.21 13.37
N LEU A 83 -16.20 -9.64 12.16
CA LEU A 83 -14.82 -9.83 11.73
C LEU A 83 -14.50 -8.85 10.62
N GLU A 84 -13.27 -8.35 10.63
CA GLU A 84 -12.67 -7.65 9.50
C GLU A 84 -11.84 -8.60 8.63
N THR A 85 -11.42 -8.11 7.47
CA THR A 85 -10.61 -8.89 6.53
C THR A 85 -9.35 -9.44 7.21
N ILE A 86 -8.72 -8.66 8.09
CA ILE A 86 -7.50 -9.08 8.77
C ILE A 86 -7.72 -10.22 9.76
N ASP A 87 -8.87 -10.28 10.45
CA ASP A 87 -9.19 -11.40 11.33
C ASP A 87 -9.37 -12.69 10.51
N LEU A 88 -9.97 -12.60 9.32
CA LEU A 88 -10.05 -13.74 8.40
C LEU A 88 -8.68 -14.17 7.89
N LEU A 89 -7.78 -13.21 7.63
CA LEU A 89 -6.39 -13.53 7.26
C LEU A 89 -5.65 -14.23 8.41
N GLU A 90 -5.81 -13.78 9.66
CA GLU A 90 -5.20 -14.43 10.83
C GLU A 90 -5.73 -15.87 11.00
N GLN A 91 -7.04 -16.07 10.93
CA GLN A 91 -7.66 -17.40 10.97
C GLN A 91 -7.17 -18.32 9.84
N LEU A 92 -6.96 -17.78 8.64
CA LEU A 92 -6.41 -18.52 7.50
C LEU A 92 -4.93 -18.88 7.71
N ALA A 93 -4.15 -18.00 8.34
CA ALA A 93 -2.74 -18.24 8.67
C ALA A 93 -2.60 -19.37 9.69
N GLU A 94 -3.44 -19.36 10.71
CA GLU A 94 -3.46 -20.35 11.79
C GLU A 94 -4.14 -21.68 11.41
N GLY A 95 -4.74 -21.76 10.21
CA GLY A 95 -5.44 -22.96 9.75
C GLY A 95 -6.80 -23.19 10.42
N GLN A 96 -7.38 -22.17 11.05
CA GLN A 96 -8.74 -22.22 11.61
C GLN A 96 -9.82 -22.19 10.53
N ILE A 97 -9.49 -21.66 9.35
CA ILE A 97 -10.31 -21.73 8.13
C ILE A 97 -9.42 -22.18 6.98
N ASP A 98 -10.02 -22.86 5.99
CA ASP A 98 -9.30 -23.40 4.84
C ASP A 98 -9.17 -22.39 3.70
N ALA A 99 -10.21 -21.57 3.53
CA ALA A 99 -10.26 -20.56 2.49
C ALA A 99 -11.13 -19.37 2.92
N THR A 100 -10.82 -18.22 2.33
CA THR A 100 -11.68 -17.03 2.39
C THR A 100 -11.63 -16.31 1.04
N ILE A 101 -12.44 -15.26 0.90
CA ILE A 101 -12.50 -14.42 -0.29
C ILE A 101 -12.18 -12.97 0.11
N VAL A 102 -11.30 -12.35 -0.64
CA VAL A 102 -10.86 -10.96 -0.40
C VAL A 102 -10.80 -10.19 -1.71
N ASN A 103 -10.87 -8.87 -1.66
CA ASN A 103 -10.60 -8.05 -2.84
C ASN A 103 -9.11 -8.05 -3.15
N SER A 104 -8.75 -7.83 -4.41
CA SER A 104 -7.37 -7.79 -4.88
C SER A 104 -6.54 -6.78 -4.12
N THR A 105 -7.12 -5.64 -3.78
CA THR A 105 -6.48 -4.60 -2.97
C THR A 105 -6.09 -5.08 -1.58
N GLU A 106 -6.97 -5.85 -0.92
CA GLU A 106 -6.75 -6.38 0.42
C GLU A 106 -5.72 -7.50 0.40
N TYR A 107 -5.80 -8.38 -0.60
CA TYR A 107 -4.81 -9.44 -0.81
C TYR A 107 -3.42 -8.85 -0.99
N TYR A 108 -3.24 -7.91 -1.94
CA TYR A 108 -1.92 -7.34 -2.20
C TYR A 108 -1.42 -6.47 -1.04
N ALA A 109 -2.31 -5.78 -0.32
CA ALA A 109 -1.93 -5.03 0.88
C ALA A 109 -1.33 -5.92 1.98
N ASN A 110 -1.82 -7.16 2.12
CA ASN A 110 -1.43 -8.05 3.22
C ASN A 110 -0.49 -9.18 2.79
N ARG A 111 -0.29 -9.42 1.50
CA ARG A 111 0.50 -10.54 0.95
C ARG A 111 1.92 -10.64 1.54
N ALA A 112 2.50 -9.50 1.87
CA ALA A 112 3.82 -9.42 2.47
C ALA A 112 3.91 -10.10 3.84
N PHE A 113 2.85 -9.95 4.66
CA PHE A 113 2.75 -10.52 6.01
C PHE A 113 2.35 -12.00 5.97
N TYR A 114 1.64 -12.42 4.91
CA TYR A 114 1.16 -13.79 4.74
C TYR A 114 1.79 -14.48 3.53
N PRO A 115 3.08 -14.81 3.60
CA PRO A 115 3.85 -15.34 2.46
C PRO A 115 3.29 -16.65 1.89
N SER A 116 2.60 -17.43 2.70
CA SER A 116 2.08 -18.74 2.33
C SER A 116 0.70 -18.69 1.68
N PHE A 117 0.06 -17.51 1.67
CA PHE A 117 -1.24 -17.36 1.01
C PHE A 117 -1.12 -17.41 -0.50
N ARG A 118 -2.01 -18.18 -1.12
CA ARG A 118 -2.09 -18.34 -2.57
C ARG A 118 -3.50 -18.03 -3.02
N ILE A 119 -3.60 -17.38 -4.18
CA ILE A 119 -4.87 -17.24 -4.88
C ILE A 119 -5.23 -18.63 -5.43
N ALA A 120 -6.38 -19.16 -5.04
CA ALA A 120 -6.97 -20.34 -5.66
C ALA A 120 -7.46 -19.98 -7.07
N PHE A 121 -8.41 -19.05 -7.14
CA PHE A 121 -8.94 -18.51 -8.40
C PHE A 121 -9.60 -17.14 -8.18
N SER A 122 -9.89 -16.44 -9.28
CA SER A 122 -10.64 -15.18 -9.27
C SER A 122 -12.14 -15.46 -9.33
N ALA A 123 -12.89 -14.95 -8.36
CA ALA A 123 -14.35 -15.08 -8.30
C ALA A 123 -15.03 -14.05 -9.22
N GLY A 124 -15.78 -14.56 -10.20
CA GLY A 124 -16.63 -13.73 -11.07
C GLY A 124 -15.90 -12.63 -11.85
N LYS A 125 -16.67 -11.62 -12.27
CA LYS A 125 -16.14 -10.44 -12.98
C LYS A 125 -15.61 -9.39 -11.98
N PRO A 126 -14.63 -8.55 -12.38
CA PRO A 126 -14.18 -7.42 -11.56
C PRO A 126 -15.33 -6.53 -11.12
N ARG A 127 -15.33 -6.12 -9.85
CA ARG A 127 -16.35 -5.26 -9.25
C ARG A 127 -15.86 -3.82 -9.18
N LYS A 128 -16.77 -2.90 -9.44
CA LYS A 128 -16.53 -1.46 -9.35
C LYS A 128 -16.78 -0.99 -7.92
N LEU A 129 -15.80 -0.31 -7.34
CA LEU A 129 -15.92 0.36 -6.05
C LEU A 129 -16.40 1.80 -6.24
N ALA A 130 -17.30 2.24 -5.37
CA ALA A 130 -17.83 3.59 -5.36
C ALA A 130 -18.21 4.03 -3.94
N TRP A 131 -18.32 5.34 -3.73
CA TRP A 131 -18.99 5.88 -2.55
C TRP A 131 -20.50 5.69 -2.70
N ALA A 132 -21.20 5.50 -1.59
CA ALA A 132 -22.63 5.27 -1.57
C ALA A 132 -23.35 6.23 -0.62
N MET A 133 -24.65 6.41 -0.82
CA MET A 133 -25.54 7.17 0.05
C MET A 133 -26.94 6.55 0.01
N ALA A 134 -27.79 6.87 0.99
CA ALA A 134 -29.17 6.38 0.99
C ALA A 134 -29.93 6.88 -0.26
N ALA A 135 -30.75 6.02 -0.85
CA ALA A 135 -31.59 6.37 -2.00
C ALA A 135 -32.81 7.20 -1.59
N THR A 136 -32.58 8.48 -1.28
CA THR A 136 -33.65 9.44 -0.92
C THR A 136 -33.66 10.62 -1.90
N PRO A 137 -34.83 11.23 -2.18
CA PRO A 137 -34.93 12.40 -3.05
C PRO A 137 -34.05 13.57 -2.60
N ALA A 138 -33.80 13.70 -1.29
CA ALA A 138 -32.93 14.73 -0.72
C ALA A 138 -31.46 14.63 -1.16
N ASN A 139 -31.02 13.43 -1.56
CA ASN A 139 -29.63 13.16 -1.91
C ASN A 139 -29.28 13.43 -3.40
N ALA A 140 -30.25 13.87 -4.21
CA ALA A 140 -30.04 14.18 -5.63
C ALA A 140 -29.03 15.33 -5.86
N SER A 141 -28.97 16.31 -4.97
CA SER A 141 -27.96 17.38 -5.02
C SER A 141 -26.57 16.85 -4.64
N LEU A 142 -26.51 16.01 -3.60
CA LEU A 142 -25.25 15.45 -3.08
C LEU A 142 -24.56 14.53 -4.10
N ILE A 143 -25.32 13.71 -4.84
CA ILE A 143 -24.73 12.87 -5.90
C ILE A 143 -24.16 13.68 -7.06
N LYS A 144 -24.75 14.85 -7.37
CA LYS A 144 -24.22 15.78 -8.37
C LYS A 144 -22.89 16.39 -7.90
N GLU A 145 -22.82 16.83 -6.65
CA GLU A 145 -21.59 17.36 -6.06
C GLU A 145 -20.49 16.29 -5.98
N MET A 146 -20.84 15.06 -5.58
CA MET A 146 -19.92 13.93 -5.59
C MET A 146 -19.37 13.65 -6.99
N THR A 147 -20.24 13.72 -8.02
CA THR A 147 -19.82 13.52 -9.41
C THR A 147 -18.85 14.61 -9.87
N SER A 148 -19.16 15.88 -9.57
CA SER A 148 -18.28 17.02 -9.84
C SER A 148 -16.92 16.90 -9.12
N PHE A 149 -16.94 16.45 -7.86
CA PHE A 149 -15.73 16.19 -7.09
C PHE A 149 -14.85 15.11 -7.75
N PHE A 150 -15.42 13.95 -8.08
CA PHE A 150 -14.68 12.87 -8.74
C PHE A 150 -14.14 13.27 -10.11
N LYS A 151 -14.90 14.04 -10.90
CA LYS A 151 -14.42 14.61 -12.16
C LYS A 151 -13.17 15.48 -11.93
N LYS A 152 -13.23 16.42 -10.99
CA LYS A 152 -12.11 17.33 -10.66
C LYS A 152 -10.86 16.56 -10.22
N ILE A 153 -10.99 15.58 -9.32
CA ILE A 153 -9.82 14.83 -8.83
C ILE A 153 -9.27 13.82 -9.83
N ASN A 154 -10.09 13.38 -10.79
CA ASN A 154 -9.64 12.55 -11.89
C ASN A 154 -8.85 13.36 -12.91
N GLU A 155 -9.39 14.50 -13.35
CA GLU A 155 -8.75 15.40 -14.34
C GLU A 155 -7.40 15.95 -13.86
N ASN A 156 -7.27 16.26 -12.57
CA ASN A 156 -6.01 16.75 -11.99
C ASN A 156 -5.06 15.63 -11.50
N GLY A 157 -5.38 14.37 -11.78
CA GLY A 157 -4.56 13.21 -11.42
C GLY A 157 -4.47 12.91 -9.92
N LYS A 158 -5.18 13.63 -9.04
CA LYS A 158 -5.18 13.36 -7.59
C LYS A 158 -5.74 11.97 -7.28
N LEU A 159 -6.78 11.52 -8.01
CA LEU A 159 -7.35 10.20 -7.81
C LEU A 159 -6.33 9.09 -8.13
N ALA A 160 -5.63 9.21 -9.27
CA ALA A 160 -4.58 8.26 -9.65
C ALA A 160 -3.47 8.17 -8.58
N ARG A 161 -3.05 9.32 -8.03
CA ARG A 161 -2.07 9.37 -6.92
C ARG A 161 -2.58 8.68 -5.65
N LEU A 162 -3.85 8.86 -5.30
CA LEU A 162 -4.46 8.20 -4.15
C LEU A 162 -4.55 6.68 -4.35
N ILE A 163 -4.89 6.22 -5.55
CA ILE A 163 -4.97 4.79 -5.86
C ILE A 163 -3.58 4.15 -5.84
N ASP A 164 -2.60 4.76 -6.52
CA ASP A 164 -1.22 4.25 -6.57
C ASP A 164 -0.61 4.13 -5.17
N ARG A 165 -0.81 5.16 -4.34
CA ARG A 165 -0.31 5.19 -2.96
C ARG A 165 -0.87 4.04 -2.11
N ASN A 166 -2.16 3.75 -2.21
CA ASN A 166 -2.85 2.87 -1.27
C ASN A 166 -3.03 1.44 -1.78
N PHE A 167 -3.03 1.19 -3.10
CA PHE A 167 -3.50 -0.07 -3.68
C PHE A 167 -2.54 -0.71 -4.69
N THR A 168 -1.97 0.07 -5.61
CA THR A 168 -1.21 -0.50 -6.75
C THR A 168 0.23 -0.86 -6.41
N PHE A 169 0.76 -0.25 -5.35
CA PHE A 169 2.16 -0.36 -5.01
C PHE A 169 2.58 -1.78 -4.58
N ASN A 170 1.72 -2.48 -3.83
CA ASN A 170 2.04 -3.80 -3.28
C ASN A 170 1.88 -4.96 -4.29
N GLU A 171 1.24 -4.73 -5.44
CA GLU A 171 1.04 -5.78 -6.45
C GLU A 171 2.36 -6.28 -7.08
N ARG A 172 3.39 -5.43 -7.07
CA ARG A 172 4.67 -5.64 -7.77
C ARG A 172 5.83 -6.06 -6.85
N GLN A 173 5.58 -6.30 -5.56
CA GLN A 173 6.61 -6.68 -4.61
C GLN A 173 7.18 -8.08 -4.89
N THR A 174 8.49 -8.21 -4.73
CA THR A 174 9.19 -9.49 -4.89
C THR A 174 9.23 -10.19 -3.53
N PHE A 175 8.77 -11.43 -3.47
CA PHE A 175 8.57 -12.19 -2.22
C PHE A 175 9.82 -12.28 -1.31
N ILE A 176 11.00 -12.45 -1.90
CA ILE A 176 12.25 -12.68 -1.16
C ILE A 176 12.70 -11.43 -0.38
N SER A 177 12.55 -10.23 -0.96
CA SER A 177 12.98 -8.99 -0.29
C SER A 177 12.14 -8.64 0.93
N THR A 178 10.88 -9.07 0.95
CA THR A 178 9.95 -8.82 2.06
C THR A 178 10.29 -9.63 3.30
N GLN A 179 10.64 -10.92 3.16
CA GLN A 179 10.95 -11.78 4.31
C GLN A 179 12.21 -11.32 5.04
N THR A 180 13.28 -11.00 4.30
CA THR A 180 14.49 -10.43 4.89
C THR A 180 14.21 -9.13 5.63
N PHE A 181 13.37 -8.26 5.06
CA PHE A 181 12.97 -7.01 5.72
C PHE A 181 12.22 -7.26 7.02
N LEU A 182 11.21 -8.14 7.03
CA LEU A 182 10.43 -8.43 8.22
C LEU A 182 11.30 -9.04 9.33
N GLN A 183 12.22 -9.94 8.98
CA GLN A 183 13.18 -10.51 9.94
C GLN A 183 14.07 -9.41 10.55
N MET A 184 14.69 -8.57 9.70
CA MET A 184 15.52 -7.46 10.18
C MET A 184 14.73 -6.43 10.98
N LYS A 185 13.44 -6.25 10.67
CA LYS A 185 12.54 -5.37 11.42
C LYS A 185 12.37 -5.87 12.84
N GLU A 186 12.17 -7.17 13.04
CA GLU A 186 12.11 -7.74 14.40
C GLU A 186 13.48 -7.70 15.10
N ASP A 187 14.56 -7.99 14.37
CA ASP A 187 15.89 -8.15 14.97
C ASP A 187 16.61 -6.84 15.29
N ARG A 188 16.40 -5.76 14.52
CA ARG A 188 17.24 -4.54 14.58
C ARG A 188 16.47 -3.25 14.79
N LEU A 189 15.24 -3.13 14.28
CA LEU A 189 14.49 -1.88 14.42
C LEU A 189 14.22 -1.50 15.89
N PRO A 190 13.91 -2.43 16.83
CA PRO A 190 13.66 -2.07 18.22
C PRO A 190 14.79 -1.27 18.87
N ASP A 191 16.05 -1.60 18.57
CA ASP A 191 17.23 -0.97 19.15
C ASP A 191 17.41 0.49 18.69
N VAL A 192 16.91 0.83 17.50
CA VAL A 192 17.10 2.14 16.87
C VAL A 192 15.81 2.93 16.69
N LYS A 193 14.64 2.34 16.97
CA LYS A 193 13.33 2.97 16.77
C LYS A 193 13.24 4.31 17.52
N GLY A 194 13.65 4.35 18.79
CA GLY A 194 13.59 5.56 19.61
C GLY A 194 14.40 6.73 19.03
N ILE A 195 15.63 6.48 18.56
CA ILE A 195 16.45 7.54 17.94
C ILE A 195 15.92 7.94 16.55
N ILE A 196 15.32 7.01 15.80
CA ILE A 196 14.67 7.33 14.52
C ILE A 196 13.46 8.23 14.77
N GLU A 197 12.60 7.90 15.73
CA GLU A 197 11.43 8.70 16.10
C GLU A 197 11.83 10.09 16.57
N GLN A 198 12.86 10.17 17.42
CA GLN A 198 13.41 11.45 17.87
C GLN A 198 13.83 12.32 16.68
N VAL A 199 14.66 11.80 15.76
CA VAL A 199 15.13 12.55 14.60
C VAL A 199 13.97 12.88 13.65
N ALA A 200 13.00 11.98 13.49
CA ALA A 200 11.84 12.24 12.67
C ALA A 200 11.03 13.44 13.17
N ILE A 201 10.86 13.56 14.50
CA ILE A 201 10.22 14.73 15.13
C ILE A 201 11.06 15.99 14.90
N GLU A 202 12.38 15.93 15.11
CA GLU A 202 13.31 17.08 14.93
C GLU A 202 13.23 17.68 13.51
N TYR A 203 12.98 16.86 12.48
CA TYR A 203 12.98 17.26 11.07
C TYR A 203 11.59 17.32 10.42
N ASP A 204 10.52 17.15 11.21
CA ASP A 204 9.14 17.09 10.72
C ASP A 204 9.01 16.07 9.57
N LEU A 205 9.28 14.81 9.91
CA LEU A 205 9.23 13.64 9.04
C LEU A 205 8.37 12.54 9.68
N ASP A 206 7.77 11.70 8.86
CA ASP A 206 7.21 10.44 9.33
C ASP A 206 8.37 9.50 9.72
N TRP A 207 8.38 9.01 10.96
CA TRP A 207 9.45 8.15 11.46
C TRP A 207 9.60 6.87 10.64
N ARG A 208 8.49 6.35 10.09
CA ARG A 208 8.51 5.14 9.25
C ARG A 208 9.19 5.40 7.91
N LEU A 209 9.08 6.62 7.38
CA LEU A 209 9.81 7.02 6.17
C LEU A 209 11.31 7.09 6.46
N LEU A 210 11.72 7.69 7.58
CA LEU A 210 13.14 7.74 7.98
C LEU A 210 13.70 6.34 8.29
N ALA A 211 12.91 5.47 8.92
CA ALA A 211 13.24 4.06 9.12
C ALA A 211 13.41 3.32 7.78
N ALA A 212 12.53 3.56 6.82
CA ALA A 212 12.62 2.94 5.49
C ALA A 212 13.87 3.40 4.71
N ILE A 213 14.22 4.69 4.79
CA ILE A 213 15.45 5.23 4.18
C ILE A 213 16.68 4.59 4.83
N SER A 214 16.78 4.62 6.16
CA SER A 214 17.92 4.03 6.89
C SER A 214 18.06 2.52 6.66
N TYR A 215 16.95 1.79 6.52
CA TYR A 215 16.99 0.38 6.13
C TYR A 215 17.57 0.20 4.72
N GLN A 216 17.12 0.98 3.74
CA GLN A 216 17.64 0.88 2.37
C GLN A 216 19.14 1.22 2.30
N GLU A 217 19.63 2.11 3.16
CA GLU A 217 21.03 2.50 3.20
C GLU A 217 21.92 1.46 3.88
N SER A 218 21.52 0.95 5.04
CA SER A 218 22.41 0.15 5.91
C SER A 218 21.78 -1.08 6.55
N HIS A 219 20.49 -1.35 6.32
CA HIS A 219 19.72 -2.33 7.11
C HIS A 219 19.79 -2.02 8.62
N TRP A 220 19.71 -0.73 8.96
CA TRP A 220 19.86 -0.19 10.31
C TRP A 220 21.21 -0.48 10.99
N ASP A 221 22.25 -0.78 10.21
CA ASP A 221 23.60 -1.00 10.73
C ASP A 221 24.38 0.32 10.86
N ALA A 222 24.56 0.80 12.09
CA ALA A 222 25.36 1.99 12.38
C ALA A 222 26.84 1.84 12.00
N ALA A 223 27.36 0.60 11.97
CA ALA A 223 28.74 0.30 11.63
C ALA A 223 28.96 0.07 10.13
N ALA A 224 27.92 0.21 9.29
CA ALA A 224 27.99 -0.05 7.85
C ALA A 224 29.10 0.74 7.15
N ARG A 225 29.81 0.07 6.24
CA ARG A 225 30.90 0.64 5.44
C ARG A 225 30.82 0.10 4.00
N SER A 226 30.92 0.98 3.02
CA SER A 226 31.03 0.57 1.61
C SER A 226 32.46 0.67 1.08
N PRO A 227 32.78 -0.07 0.00
CA PRO A 227 34.01 0.15 -0.78
C PRO A 227 34.12 1.55 -1.39
N THR A 228 32.98 2.23 -1.63
CA THR A 228 32.91 3.59 -2.19
C THR A 228 33.11 4.69 -1.14
N GLY A 229 33.32 4.33 0.13
CA GLY A 229 33.70 5.26 1.20
C GLY A 229 32.53 5.91 1.95
N VAL A 230 31.28 5.57 1.63
CA VAL A 230 30.11 5.92 2.44
C VAL A 230 30.06 5.06 3.71
N ARG A 231 29.54 5.63 4.81
CA ARG A 231 29.53 4.98 6.13
C ARG A 231 28.29 5.38 6.95
N GLY A 232 27.96 4.53 7.91
CA GLY A 232 26.94 4.78 8.90
C GLY A 232 25.54 4.41 8.46
N MET A 233 24.59 4.59 9.38
CA MET A 233 23.20 4.19 9.19
C MET A 233 22.52 4.83 7.97
N MET A 234 22.91 6.06 7.62
CA MET A 234 22.39 6.81 6.46
C MET A 234 23.39 6.88 5.28
N MET A 235 24.46 6.09 5.32
CA MET A 235 25.48 5.97 4.26
C MET A 235 25.96 7.31 3.69
N LEU A 236 26.39 8.20 4.59
CA LEU A 236 26.86 9.53 4.19
C LEU A 236 28.29 9.47 3.64
N THR A 237 28.56 10.22 2.57
CA THR A 237 29.93 10.46 2.09
C THR A 237 30.68 11.38 3.07
N ARG A 238 32.01 11.49 2.95
CA ARG A 238 32.80 12.44 3.76
C ARG A 238 32.44 13.90 3.47
N SER A 239 32.28 14.25 2.20
CA SER A 239 31.91 15.62 1.81
C SER A 239 30.51 15.98 2.31
N THR A 240 29.55 15.07 2.15
CA THR A 240 28.18 15.26 2.65
C THR A 240 28.15 15.36 4.18
N ALA A 241 28.91 14.53 4.90
CA ALA A 241 29.00 14.64 6.36
C ALA A 241 29.58 15.99 6.81
N SER A 242 30.64 16.48 6.16
CA SER A 242 31.22 17.79 6.44
C SER A 242 30.24 18.93 6.16
N GLU A 243 29.51 18.88 5.04
CA GLU A 243 28.48 19.87 4.68
C GLU A 243 27.33 19.90 5.69
N LEU A 244 27.00 18.74 6.28
CA LEU A 244 25.87 18.57 7.18
C LEU A 244 26.25 18.65 8.67
N GLN A 245 27.52 18.94 8.98
CA GLN A 245 28.06 19.03 10.34
C GLN A 245 27.88 17.71 11.11
N VAL A 246 28.24 16.59 10.46
CA VAL A 246 28.30 15.26 11.06
C VAL A 246 29.77 14.94 11.35
N ASP A 247 30.13 14.93 12.63
CA ASP A 247 31.50 14.72 13.11
C ASP A 247 31.87 13.22 13.08
N ASP A 248 30.96 12.37 13.55
CA ASP A 248 31.09 10.92 13.46
C ASP A 248 29.95 10.31 12.64
N ARG A 249 30.29 9.74 11.47
CA ARG A 249 29.33 9.04 10.62
C ARG A 249 28.87 7.69 11.18
N LEU A 250 29.64 7.09 12.11
CA LEU A 250 29.31 5.81 12.75
C LEU A 250 28.48 5.98 14.02
N ASP A 251 28.36 7.21 14.54
CA ASP A 251 27.35 7.53 15.55
C ASP A 251 25.95 7.51 14.91
N PRO A 252 25.04 6.66 15.38
CA PRO A 252 23.75 6.46 14.71
C PRO A 252 22.87 7.71 14.74
N LEU A 253 22.92 8.49 15.83
CA LEU A 253 22.12 9.71 15.98
C LEU A 253 22.62 10.81 15.02
N GLN A 254 23.93 11.03 14.94
CA GLN A 254 24.53 11.97 13.98
C GLN A 254 24.30 11.53 12.54
N SER A 255 24.44 10.24 12.24
CA SER A 255 24.16 9.68 10.91
C SER A 255 22.72 9.94 10.48
N LEU A 256 21.75 9.63 11.36
CA LEU A 256 20.31 9.87 11.13
C LEU A 256 20.00 11.35 10.93
N ARG A 257 20.50 12.23 11.81
CA ARG A 257 20.31 13.68 11.68
C ARG A 257 20.87 14.22 10.38
N GLY A 258 22.08 13.78 9.99
CA GLY A 258 22.69 14.13 8.72
C GLY A 258 21.82 13.71 7.54
N GLY A 259 21.44 12.43 7.47
CA GLY A 259 20.58 11.92 6.41
C GLY A 259 19.22 12.63 6.33
N ALA A 260 18.56 12.86 7.46
CA ALA A 260 17.30 13.60 7.53
C ALA A 260 17.45 15.04 7.03
N ARG A 261 18.50 15.74 7.45
CA ARG A 261 18.83 17.10 6.99
C ARG A 261 19.08 17.14 5.49
N TYR A 262 19.83 16.18 4.96
CA TYR A 262 20.09 16.07 3.52
C TYR A 262 18.80 15.84 2.73
N TYR A 263 17.97 14.91 3.18
CA TYR A 263 16.67 14.66 2.59
C TYR A 263 15.79 15.92 2.58
N LYS A 264 15.65 16.62 3.72
CA LYS A 264 14.86 17.87 3.80
C LYS A 264 15.42 18.97 2.91
N LYS A 265 16.76 19.08 2.78
CA LYS A 265 17.41 20.02 1.87
C LYS A 265 17.05 19.74 0.40
N LEU A 266 17.03 18.47 0.00
CA LEU A 266 16.61 18.09 -1.35
C LEU A 266 15.11 18.33 -1.56
N TYR A 267 14.30 17.97 -0.58
CA TYR A 267 12.86 18.20 -0.58
C TYR A 267 12.50 19.68 -0.73
N SER A 268 13.22 20.60 -0.05
CA SER A 268 12.95 22.04 -0.15
C SER A 268 13.36 22.65 -1.49
N ARG A 269 14.39 22.09 -2.14
CA ARG A 269 14.89 22.56 -3.45
C ARG A 269 14.07 22.09 -4.65
N LEU A 270 13.13 21.16 -4.45
CA LEU A 270 12.26 20.71 -5.53
C LEU A 270 11.32 21.84 -6.01
N PRO A 271 10.98 21.88 -7.31
CA PRO A 271 10.03 22.86 -7.86
C PRO A 271 8.70 22.90 -7.08
N PRO A 272 8.06 24.07 -6.93
CA PRO A 272 6.82 24.20 -6.16
C PRO A 272 5.63 23.46 -6.78
N GLY A 273 5.66 23.17 -8.08
CA GLY A 273 4.59 22.41 -8.76
C GLY A 273 4.57 20.90 -8.47
N ILE A 274 5.51 20.38 -7.69
CA ILE A 274 5.53 18.99 -7.26
C ILE A 274 4.88 18.88 -5.88
N ASP A 275 3.66 18.36 -5.86
CA ASP A 275 2.85 18.18 -4.66
C ASP A 275 3.20 16.89 -3.88
N VAL A 276 2.79 16.85 -2.62
CA VAL A 276 2.75 15.60 -1.83
C VAL A 276 1.68 14.67 -2.42
N PRO A 277 1.93 13.34 -2.52
CA PRO A 277 3.09 12.60 -2.02
C PRO A 277 4.30 12.54 -2.97
N ASP A 278 4.15 12.91 -4.24
CA ASP A 278 5.19 12.81 -5.26
C ASP A 278 6.47 13.52 -4.84
N ARG A 279 6.36 14.67 -4.18
CA ARG A 279 7.49 15.46 -3.67
C ARG A 279 8.47 14.64 -2.83
N SER A 280 7.97 13.74 -1.99
CA SER A 280 8.82 12.84 -1.20
C SER A 280 9.59 11.86 -2.08
N TRP A 281 8.96 11.32 -3.13
CA TRP A 281 9.57 10.39 -4.07
C TRP A 281 10.62 11.05 -4.94
N PHE A 282 10.37 12.29 -5.40
CA PHE A 282 11.37 13.10 -6.07
C PHE A 282 12.57 13.42 -5.16
N ALA A 283 12.34 13.71 -3.87
CA ALA A 283 13.40 13.97 -2.92
C ALA A 283 14.27 12.73 -2.69
N LEU A 284 13.68 11.53 -2.60
CA LEU A 284 14.40 10.26 -2.53
C LEU A 284 15.20 9.96 -3.80
N ALA A 285 14.63 10.23 -4.99
CA ALA A 285 15.37 10.09 -6.24
C ALA A 285 16.56 11.04 -6.27
N ALA A 286 16.37 12.30 -5.85
CA ALA A 286 17.44 13.28 -5.76
C ALA A 286 18.49 12.91 -4.70
N TYR A 287 18.09 12.19 -3.64
CA TYR A 287 19.02 11.68 -2.63
C TYR A 287 19.96 10.64 -3.24
N ASN A 288 19.45 9.78 -4.12
CA ASN A 288 20.21 8.69 -4.73
C ASN A 288 21.05 9.12 -5.95
N ILE A 289 20.45 9.86 -6.90
CA ILE A 289 21.11 10.24 -8.16
C ILE A 289 21.41 11.73 -8.28
N GLY A 290 21.09 12.54 -7.28
CA GLY A 290 21.28 13.99 -7.35
C GLY A 290 20.14 14.74 -8.05
N LEU A 291 19.88 15.95 -7.58
CA LEU A 291 18.79 16.81 -8.06
C LEU A 291 18.90 17.17 -9.54
N GLY A 292 20.12 17.33 -10.07
CA GLY A 292 20.34 17.68 -11.47
C GLY A 292 19.83 16.60 -12.44
N HIS A 293 20.12 15.33 -12.16
CA HIS A 293 19.65 14.23 -12.98
C HIS A 293 18.15 13.96 -12.84
N VAL A 294 17.57 14.26 -11.67
CA VAL A 294 16.11 14.28 -11.53
C VAL A 294 15.47 15.34 -12.43
N GLU A 295 16.08 16.52 -12.54
CA GLU A 295 15.61 17.57 -13.46
C GLU A 295 15.73 17.16 -14.93
N ASP A 296 16.84 16.52 -15.32
CA ASP A 296 16.99 15.97 -16.67
C ASP A 296 15.88 14.96 -16.99
N ALA A 297 15.53 14.08 -16.03
CA ALA A 297 14.42 13.14 -16.21
C ALA A 297 13.07 13.84 -16.36
N ARG A 298 12.80 14.93 -15.61
CA ARG A 298 11.58 15.75 -15.75
C ARG A 298 11.48 16.36 -17.14
N VAL A 299 12.59 16.90 -17.67
CA VAL A 299 12.63 17.45 -19.03
C VAL A 299 12.34 16.37 -20.07
N ILE A 300 12.94 15.18 -19.94
CA ILE A 300 12.67 14.03 -20.83
C ILE A 300 11.18 13.64 -20.76
N THR A 301 10.58 13.60 -19.57
CA THR A 301 9.15 13.32 -19.39
C THR A 301 8.28 14.30 -20.15
N GLN A 302 8.57 15.60 -20.05
CA GLN A 302 7.83 16.63 -20.77
C GLN A 302 7.99 16.49 -22.29
N GLN A 303 9.20 16.21 -22.79
CA GLN A 303 9.45 15.96 -24.22
C GLN A 303 8.66 14.76 -24.77
N ARG A 304 8.37 13.78 -23.91
CA ARG A 304 7.58 12.60 -24.25
C ARG A 304 6.07 12.77 -23.99
N GLY A 305 5.62 13.99 -23.68
CA GLY A 305 4.21 14.32 -23.45
C GLY A 305 3.67 13.88 -22.08
N GLY A 306 4.53 13.44 -21.16
CA GLY A 306 4.15 13.10 -19.79
C GLY A 306 4.15 14.32 -18.86
N ASN A 307 3.62 14.15 -17.65
CA ASN A 307 3.58 15.18 -16.63
C ASN A 307 4.87 15.18 -15.77
N PRO A 308 5.73 16.23 -15.85
CA PRO A 308 7.00 16.27 -15.12
C PRO A 308 6.85 16.44 -13.60
N ASN A 309 5.63 16.60 -13.09
CA ASN A 309 5.34 16.73 -11.66
C ASN A 309 4.72 15.45 -11.06
N LEU A 310 4.42 14.44 -11.90
CA LEU A 310 3.97 13.13 -11.43
C LEU A 310 5.16 12.19 -11.33
N TRP A 311 5.37 11.62 -10.15
CA TRP A 311 6.47 10.69 -9.91
C TRP A 311 6.39 9.48 -10.84
N ASN A 312 5.20 8.95 -11.08
CA ASN A 312 5.02 7.78 -11.95
C ASN A 312 5.52 8.07 -13.38
N ASP A 313 5.16 9.21 -13.96
CA ASP A 313 5.61 9.58 -15.30
C ASP A 313 7.13 9.76 -15.32
N VAL A 314 7.71 10.47 -14.34
CA VAL A 314 9.17 10.68 -14.29
C VAL A 314 9.94 9.40 -14.03
N ARG A 315 9.42 8.51 -13.17
CA ARG A 315 10.02 7.21 -12.88
C ARG A 315 10.21 6.36 -14.13
N GLU A 316 9.22 6.33 -15.03
CA GLU A 316 9.31 5.58 -16.29
C GLU A 316 10.36 6.18 -17.26
N ASN A 317 10.77 7.44 -17.03
CA ASN A 317 11.74 8.13 -17.86
C ASN A 317 13.16 8.12 -17.27
N LEU A 318 13.32 7.90 -15.96
CA LEU A 318 14.64 7.82 -15.31
C LEU A 318 15.63 6.86 -16.01
N PRO A 319 15.25 5.62 -16.40
CA PRO A 319 16.17 4.71 -17.09
C PRO A 319 16.71 5.23 -18.42
N LEU A 320 16.03 6.20 -19.05
CA LEU A 320 16.48 6.80 -20.30
C LEU A 320 17.80 7.57 -20.15
N LEU A 321 18.15 8.03 -18.94
CA LEU A 321 19.43 8.70 -18.66
C LEU A 321 20.68 7.82 -18.88
N ARG A 322 20.50 6.52 -19.16
CA ARG A 322 21.58 5.62 -19.59
C ARG A 322 21.75 5.53 -21.10
N GLN A 323 20.75 5.97 -21.86
CA GLN A 323 20.73 5.86 -23.30
C GLN A 323 21.32 7.12 -23.93
N GLN A 324 22.30 6.94 -24.81
CA GLN A 324 23.01 8.05 -25.46
C GLN A 324 22.10 9.07 -26.15
N LYS A 325 20.99 8.60 -26.73
CA LYS A 325 19.96 9.45 -27.35
C LYS A 325 19.39 10.49 -26.38
N TRP A 326 19.31 10.17 -25.09
CA TRP A 326 18.64 10.97 -24.08
C TRP A 326 19.61 11.70 -23.15
N TYR A 327 20.72 11.09 -22.74
CA TYR A 327 21.66 11.75 -21.83
C TYR A 327 22.59 12.74 -22.52
N LYS A 328 22.97 12.54 -23.79
CA LYS A 328 23.83 13.52 -24.49
C LYS A 328 23.21 14.91 -24.61
N PRO A 329 21.91 15.06 -24.92
CA PRO A 329 21.27 16.36 -24.95
C PRO A 329 20.85 16.88 -23.56
N SER A 330 21.01 16.10 -22.48
CA SER A 330 20.64 16.52 -21.13
C SER A 330 21.72 17.38 -20.48
N LYS A 331 21.35 18.20 -19.49
CA LYS A 331 22.28 19.20 -18.91
C LYS A 331 23.37 18.53 -18.06
N TYR A 332 23.01 17.48 -17.34
CA TYR A 332 23.92 16.80 -16.41
C TYR A 332 24.46 15.49 -16.98
N GLY A 333 23.99 15.04 -18.14
CA GLY A 333 24.54 13.91 -18.86
C GLY A 333 24.12 12.55 -18.29
N TYR A 334 25.00 11.56 -18.46
CA TYR A 334 24.75 10.16 -18.12
C TYR A 334 24.46 10.00 -16.62
N ALA A 335 23.41 9.23 -16.31
CA ALA A 335 23.14 8.77 -14.95
C ALA A 335 22.49 7.40 -14.92
N ARG A 336 22.69 6.68 -13.81
CA ARG A 336 22.06 5.38 -13.56
C ARG A 336 20.63 5.55 -13.02
N GLY A 337 19.75 6.12 -13.83
CA GLY A 337 18.39 6.44 -13.39
C GLY A 337 17.54 5.21 -13.03
N ASP A 338 17.86 4.01 -13.55
CA ASP A 338 17.20 2.77 -13.13
C ASP A 338 17.53 2.38 -11.68
N GLU A 339 18.74 2.71 -11.18
CA GLU A 339 19.10 2.53 -9.78
C GLU A 339 18.26 3.46 -8.88
N ALA A 340 18.07 4.74 -9.26
CA ALA A 340 17.18 5.66 -8.54
C ALA A 340 15.73 5.19 -8.52
N ALA A 341 15.20 4.76 -9.66
CA ALA A 341 13.83 4.27 -9.75
C ALA A 341 13.62 3.04 -8.85
N ARG A 342 14.64 2.17 -8.73
CA ARG A 342 14.64 1.02 -7.82
C ARG A 342 14.79 1.44 -6.35
N TYR A 343 15.69 2.37 -6.04
CA TYR A 343 15.90 2.90 -4.70
C TYR A 343 14.61 3.48 -4.11
N VAL A 344 13.92 4.33 -4.85
CA VAL A 344 12.64 4.91 -4.41
C VAL A 344 11.56 3.84 -4.26
N ARG A 345 11.52 2.85 -5.15
CA ARG A 345 10.58 1.73 -5.05
C ARG A 345 10.80 0.96 -3.75
N ASN A 346 12.03 0.54 -3.46
CA ASN A 346 12.34 -0.23 -2.25
C ASN A 346 12.00 0.54 -0.98
N ILE A 347 12.30 1.84 -0.89
CA ILE A 347 11.96 2.65 0.28
C ILE A 347 10.45 2.76 0.45
N ARG A 348 9.70 2.93 -0.64
CA ARG A 348 8.24 2.87 -0.58
C ARG A 348 7.77 1.50 -0.08
N ASP A 349 8.44 0.40 -0.45
CA ASP A 349 8.13 -0.97 -0.02
C ASP A 349 8.26 -1.09 1.49
N TYR A 350 9.41 -0.73 2.02
CA TYR A 350 9.66 -0.76 3.47
C TYR A 350 8.73 0.19 4.24
N TYR A 351 8.51 1.40 3.72
CA TYR A 351 7.61 2.37 4.35
C TYR A 351 6.16 1.87 4.41
N SER A 352 5.67 1.27 3.33
CA SER A 352 4.34 0.65 3.31
C SER A 352 4.24 -0.48 4.33
N LEU A 353 5.25 -1.36 4.42
CA LEU A 353 5.26 -2.45 5.39
C LEU A 353 5.25 -1.95 6.84
N LEU A 354 6.07 -0.95 7.16
CA LEU A 354 6.06 -0.32 8.49
C LEU A 354 4.73 0.37 8.81
N THR A 355 4.10 0.98 7.81
CA THR A 355 2.80 1.65 7.98
C THR A 355 1.70 0.63 8.26
N TRP A 356 1.62 -0.44 7.48
CA TRP A 356 0.63 -1.49 7.66
C TRP A 356 0.83 -2.24 8.98
N ASP A 357 2.07 -2.53 9.35
CA ASP A 357 2.42 -3.16 10.63
C ASP A 357 1.96 -2.32 11.83
N GLU A 358 2.16 -1.00 11.80
CA GLU A 358 1.65 -0.08 12.84
C GLU A 358 0.12 0.01 12.84
N LEU A 359 -0.51 0.13 11.67
CA LEU A 359 -1.98 0.16 11.57
C LEU A 359 -2.62 -1.12 12.13
N ASN A 360 -2.00 -2.27 11.88
CA ASN A 360 -2.47 -3.56 12.37
C ASN A 360 -2.31 -3.67 13.89
N ARG A 361 -1.21 -3.14 14.46
CA ARG A 361 -0.96 -3.17 15.91
C ARG A 361 -1.93 -2.33 16.74
N TYR A 362 -2.44 -1.22 16.18
CA TYR A 362 -3.33 -0.29 16.91
C TYR A 362 -4.78 -0.34 16.42
N ARG A 363 -5.19 -1.40 15.70
CA ARG A 363 -6.58 -1.53 15.22
C ARG A 363 -7.55 -1.73 16.39
N VAL A 364 -8.73 -1.14 16.28
CA VAL A 364 -9.86 -1.39 17.18
C VAL A 364 -10.77 -2.42 16.49
N PRO A 365 -10.97 -3.62 17.04
CA PRO A 365 -11.83 -4.62 16.42
C PRO A 365 -13.29 -4.14 16.40
N PRO A 366 -14.08 -4.56 15.41
CA PRO A 366 -15.50 -4.25 15.37
C PRO A 366 -16.23 -4.81 16.61
N PRO A 367 -17.34 -4.19 17.02
CA PRO A 367 -18.11 -4.67 18.15
C PRO A 367 -18.67 -6.07 17.87
N ARG A 368 -18.50 -6.99 18.82
CA ARG A 368 -19.03 -8.35 18.73
C ARG A 368 -20.56 -8.34 18.61
N ILE A 369 -21.09 -9.02 17.61
CA ILE A 369 -22.52 -9.19 17.41
C ILE A 369 -22.92 -10.52 18.04
N VAL A 370 -23.58 -10.47 19.19
CA VAL A 370 -23.90 -11.67 20.01
C VAL A 370 -24.68 -12.73 19.21
N SER A 371 -25.59 -12.30 18.32
CA SER A 371 -26.38 -13.21 17.47
C SER A 371 -25.54 -14.09 16.54
N ASP A 372 -24.31 -13.69 16.23
CA ASP A 372 -23.42 -14.45 15.33
C ASP A 372 -22.73 -15.62 16.06
N TYR A 373 -22.80 -15.66 17.40
CA TYR A 373 -22.23 -16.72 18.24
C TYR A 373 -23.28 -17.66 18.83
N LEU A 374 -24.56 -17.37 18.60
CA LEU A 374 -25.63 -18.22 19.09
C LEU A 374 -25.85 -19.40 18.10
N PRO A 375 -26.00 -20.64 18.61
CA PRO A 375 -26.53 -21.76 17.84
C PRO A 375 -27.79 -21.34 17.07
N ALA A 376 -28.01 -21.90 15.88
CA ALA A 376 -29.16 -21.52 15.03
C ALA A 376 -30.50 -21.65 15.77
N GLU A 377 -30.58 -22.54 16.75
CA GLU A 377 -31.72 -22.81 17.62
C GLU A 377 -32.01 -21.65 18.60
N LEU A 378 -30.96 -20.90 19.00
CA LEU A 378 -31.01 -19.76 19.91
C LEU A 378 -31.10 -18.41 19.17
N ASN A 379 -30.98 -18.42 17.84
CA ASN A 379 -31.03 -17.21 17.01
C ASN A 379 -32.48 -16.77 16.65
N ARG A 380 -33.49 -17.31 17.34
CA ARG A 380 -34.89 -16.86 17.22
C ARG A 380 -35.08 -15.54 17.97
N GLY A 381 -34.79 -14.46 17.26
CA GLY A 381 -35.26 -13.08 17.43
C GLY A 381 -35.64 -12.58 18.83
N PHE A 382 -34.88 -11.58 19.31
CA PHE A 382 -35.37 -10.60 20.28
C PHE A 382 -36.53 -9.73 19.74
N ASP A 383 -36.92 -9.89 18.47
CA ASP A 383 -38.11 -9.27 17.87
C ASP A 383 -39.43 -10.03 18.18
N ALA A 384 -39.37 -11.06 19.03
CA ALA A 384 -40.53 -11.85 19.47
C ALA A 384 -40.99 -11.54 20.92
N LEU A 385 -40.52 -10.44 21.50
CA LEU A 385 -41.02 -9.82 22.74
C LEU A 385 -41.48 -8.40 22.45
#